data_AF-A0A397ADP3-F1
#
_entry.id   AF-A0A397ADP3-F1
#
_cell.length_a   1.000
_cell.length_b   1.000
_cell.length_c   1.000
_cell.angle_alpha   90.00
_cell.angle_beta   90.00
_cell.angle_gamma   90.00
#
_symmetry.space_group_name_H-M   'P 1'
#
loop_
_entity.id
_entity.type
_entity.pdbx_description
1 polymer ?
#
loop_
_entity_poly.entity_id
_entity_poly.type
_entity_poly.pdbx_seq_one_letter_code
_entity_poly.pdbx_strand_id
1 'polypeptide(L)' 'SAVSKILDKRKRTDGEPEYLVLHADGNEYSTPRSRLVENTSFITQYENSERVNKGLPPLRRSPRLAELDTEPTEVFEF' A
#
# COMPACT_ATOMS: atom_id res chain seq x y z
N SER A 1 2.42 -12.49 -5.55
CA SER A 1 0.98 -12.38 -5.29
C SER A 1 0.61 -10.92 -5.19
N ALA A 2 -0.48 -10.47 -5.82
CA ALA A 2 -0.89 -9.07 -5.81
C ALA A 2 -1.16 -8.60 -4.37
N VAL A 3 -0.84 -7.34 -4.08
CA VAL A 3 -1.15 -6.74 -2.78
C VAL A 3 -2.64 -6.40 -2.74
N SER A 4 -3.33 -6.86 -1.70
CA SER A 4 -4.74 -6.55 -1.48
C SER A 4 -4.91 -5.37 -0.53
N LYS A 5 -4.20 -5.38 0.61
CA LYS A 5 -4.29 -4.32 1.62
C LYS A 5 -3.08 -4.31 2.54
N ILE A 6 -2.79 -3.16 3.14
CA ILE A 6 -1.87 -3.06 4.27
C ILE A 6 -2.66 -3.07 5.58
N LEU A 7 -2.29 -3.98 6.47
CA LEU A 7 -2.97 -4.21 7.74
C LEU A 7 -2.31 -3.42 8.88
N ASP A 8 -0.99 -3.39 8.91
CA ASP A 8 -0.24 -2.73 9.98
C ASP A 8 1.12 -2.20 9.50
N LYS A 9 1.72 -1.33 10.31
CA LYS A 9 3.06 -0.76 10.09
C LYS A 9 3.92 -0.92 11.33
N ARG A 10 4.98 -1.71 11.19
CA ARG A 10 6.03 -1.84 12.18
C ARG A 10 7.11 -0.78 11.94
N LYS A 11 7.21 0.18 12.87
CA LYS A 11 8.33 1.14 12.88
C LYS A 11 9.58 0.45 13.44
N ARG A 12 10.71 0.58 12.74
CA ARG A 12 12.03 0.16 13.21
C ARG A 12 12.84 1.40 13.59
N THR A 13 13.62 1.32 14.67
CA THR A 13 14.38 2.46 15.22
C THR A 13 15.62 2.79 14.38
N ASP A 14 16.15 1.77 13.69
CA ASP A 14 17.44 1.75 12.99
C ASP A 14 17.31 1.24 11.54
N GLY A 15 16.12 1.31 10.95
CA GLY A 15 15.89 0.78 9.61
C GLY A 15 14.63 1.28 8.94
N GLU A 16 14.38 0.75 7.75
CA GLU A 16 13.14 1.05 7.03
C GLU A 16 11.92 0.47 7.75
N PRO A 17 10.76 1.16 7.69
CA PRO A 17 9.54 0.60 8.23
C PRO A 17 9.11 -0.62 7.42
N GLU A 18 8.58 -1.62 8.12
CA GLU A 18 7.95 -2.78 7.53
C GLU A 18 6.44 -2.65 7.62
N TYR A 19 5.74 -3.11 6.58
CA TYR A 19 4.29 -3.14 6.51
C TYR A 19 3.83 -4.59 6.52
N LEU A 20 2.81 -4.89 7.33
CA LEU A 20 2.11 -6.16 7.24
C LEU A 20 1.15 -6.09 6.05
N VAL A 21 1.42 -6.89 5.03
CA VAL A 21 0.70 -6.87 3.75
C VAL A 21 -0.16 -8.11 3.64
N LEU A 22 -1.46 -7.91 3.42
CA LEU A 22 -2.38 -8.96 2.99
C LEU A 22 -2.34 -9.05 1.46
N HIS A 23 -2.04 -10.24 0.96
CA HIS A 23 -2.04 -10.55 -0.46
C HIS A 23 -3.39 -11.12 -0.91
N ALA A 24 -3.66 -11.08 -2.21
CA ALA A 24 -4.90 -11.57 -2.81
C ALA A 24 -5.13 -13.08 -2.61
N ASP A 25 -4.07 -13.83 -2.34
CA ASP A 25 -4.12 -15.26 -1.98
C ASP A 25 -4.50 -15.51 -0.51
N GLY A 26 -4.76 -14.44 0.27
CA GLY A 26 -5.09 -14.51 1.68
C GLY A 26 -3.88 -14.66 2.62
N ASN A 27 -2.66 -14.70 2.09
CA ASN A 27 -1.45 -14.78 2.91
C ASN A 27 -1.01 -13.39 3.38
N GLU A 28 -0.39 -13.36 4.57
CA GLU A 28 0.12 -12.14 5.18
C GLU A 28 1.64 -12.20 5.33
N TYR A 29 2.33 -11.15 4.85
CA TYR A 29 3.78 -11.05 4.96
C TYR A 29 4.22 -9.66 5.40
N SER A 30 5.16 -9.61 6.33
CA SER A 30 5.89 -8.38 6.65
C SER A 30 6.82 -8.02 5.51
N THR A 31 6.54 -6.90 4.86
CA THR A 31 7.25 -6.44 3.67
C THR A 31 7.90 -5.08 3.94
N PRO A 32 9.21 -4.93 3.73
CA PRO A 32 9.88 -3.64 3.87
C PRO A 32 9.36 -2.62 2.86
N ARG A 33 9.36 -1.33 3.23
CA ARG A 33 8.88 -0.24 2.36
C ARG A 33 9.56 -0.24 0.99
N SER A 34 10.86 -0.52 0.93
CA SER A 34 11.65 -0.59 -0.30
C SER A 34 11.11 -1.58 -1.33
N ARG A 35 10.37 -2.62 -0.90
CA ARG A 35 9.75 -3.62 -1.79
C ARG A 35 8.32 -3.28 -2.22
N LEU A 36 7.76 -2.19 -1.71
CA LEU A 36 6.39 -1.75 -1.98
C LEU A 36 6.33 -0.51 -2.86
N VAL A 37 7.38 -0.22 -3.64
CA VAL A 37 7.48 0.98 -4.48
C VAL A 37 6.36 1.04 -5.53
N GLU A 38 6.05 -0.10 -6.15
CA GLU A 38 4.95 -0.24 -7.11
C GLU A 38 3.57 -0.23 -6.42
N ASN A 39 3.52 -0.55 -5.13
CA ASN A 39 2.30 -0.65 -4.31
C ASN A 39 2.17 0.54 -3.34
N THR A 40 2.71 1.71 -3.71
CA THR A 40 2.74 2.91 -2.84
C THR A 40 1.35 3.48 -2.56
N SER A 41 0.38 3.20 -3.42
CA SER A 41 -1.04 3.53 -3.24
C SER A 41 -1.61 2.92 -1.96
N PHE A 42 -1.38 1.62 -1.74
CA PHE A 42 -1.79 0.90 -0.54
C PHE A 42 -1.16 1.48 0.72
N ILE A 43 0.12 1.89 0.66
CA ILE A 43 0.78 2.57 1.79
C ILE A 43 0.09 3.89 2.09
N THR A 44 -0.18 4.67 1.06
CA THR A 44 -0.82 5.98 1.22
C THR A 44 -2.23 5.84 1.80
N GLN A 45 -2.99 4.85 1.34
CA GLN A 45 -4.34 4.56 1.84
C GLN A 45 -4.31 4.17 3.33
N TYR A 46 -3.39 3.27 3.71
CA TYR A 46 -3.19 2.89 5.11
C TYR A 46 -2.80 4.08 5.97
N GLU A 47 -1.78 4.86 5.58
CA GLU A 47 -1.32 6.00 6.37
C GLU A 47 -2.39 7.10 6.50
N ASN A 48 -3.20 7.32 5.46
CA ASN A 48 -4.33 8.25 5.53
C ASN A 48 -5.43 7.74 6.47
N SER A 49 -5.73 6.45 6.45
CA SER A 49 -6.70 5.85 7.38
C SER A 49 -6.21 6.02 8.83
N GLU A 50 -4.93 5.77 9.08
CA GLU A 50 -4.29 6.00 10.38
C GLU A 50 -4.34 7.46 10.84
N ARG A 51 -4.22 8.41 9.91
CA ARG A 51 -4.36 9.85 10.21
C ARG A 51 -5.80 10.21 10.56
N VAL A 52 -6.77 9.75 9.78
CA VAL A 52 -8.19 9.99 10.04
C VAL A 52 -8.60 9.41 11.39
N ASN A 53 -8.14 8.20 11.73
CA ASN A 53 -8.35 7.59 13.05
C ASN A 53 -7.78 8.44 14.20
N LYS A 54 -6.76 9.27 13.92
CA LYS A 54 -6.15 10.22 14.88
C LYS A 54 -6.75 11.63 14.78
N GLY A 55 -7.83 11.82 14.03
CA GLY A 55 -8.46 13.11 13.81
C GLY A 55 -7.66 14.07 12.92
N LEU A 56 -6.65 13.57 12.21
CA LEU A 56 -5.83 14.37 11.29
C LEU A 56 -6.38 14.31 9.86
N PRO A 57 -6.29 15.41 9.09
CA PRO A 57 -6.72 15.40 7.70
C PRO A 57 -5.85 14.46 6.85
N PRO A 58 -6.45 13.77 5.87
CA PRO A 58 -5.72 12.91 4.95
C PRO A 58 -4.79 13.74 4.06
N LEU A 59 -3.63 13.18 3.73
CA LEU A 59 -2.72 13.75 2.76
C LEU A 59 -3.30 13.53 1.36
N ARG A 60 -3.53 14.61 0.62
CA ARG A 60 -3.96 14.53 -0.78
C ARG A 60 -2.83 13.91 -1.61
N ARG A 61 -3.13 12.82 -2.34
CA ARG A 61 -2.21 12.27 -3.35
C ARG A 61 -1.98 13.34 -4.42
N SER A 62 -0.72 13.51 -4.85
CA SER A 62 -0.45 14.30 -6.04
C SER A 62 -1.06 13.57 -7.25
N PRO A 63 -1.64 14.29 -8.23
CA PRO A 63 -2.30 13.69 -9.39
C PRO A 63 -1.46 12.64 -10.12
N ARG A 64 -0.13 12.83 -10.14
CA ARG A 64 0.84 11.94 -10.82
C ARG A 64 0.89 10.50 -10.29
N LEU A 65 0.50 10.26 -9.03
CA LEU A 65 0.51 8.92 -8.44
C LEU A 65 -0.79 8.16 -8.67
N ALA A 66 -1.87 8.82 -9.09
CA ALA A 66 -3.16 8.16 -9.30
C ALA A 66 -3.18 7.32 -10.60
N GLU A 67 -2.33 7.66 -11.57
CA GLU A 67 -2.27 6.98 -12.87
C GLU A 67 -1.53 5.63 -12.81
N LEU A 68 -0.71 5.37 -11.79
CA LEU A 68 0.02 4.10 -11.62
C LEU A 68 -0.83 2.94 -11.08
N ASP A 69 -2.07 3.19 -10.63
CA ASP A 69 -2.97 2.17 -10.07
C ASP A 69 -3.87 1.49 -11.13
N THR A 70 -3.63 1.69 -12.43
CA THR A 70 -4.39 0.96 -13.46
C THR A 70 -3.84 -0.46 -13.58
N GLU A 71 -4.63 -1.45 -13.13
CA GLU A 71 -4.35 -2.85 -13.44
C GLU A 71 -4.18 -3.02 -14.95
N PRO A 72 -3.16 -3.76 -15.44
CA PRO A 72 -3.10 -4.13 -16.84
C PRO A 72 -4.34 -4.98 -17.12
N THR A 73 -5.30 -4.43 -17.84
CA THR A 73 -6.42 -5.20 -18.35
C THR A 73 -5.84 -6.16 -19.40
N GLU A 74 -5.48 -7.39 -18.98
CA GLU A 74 -5.26 -8.48 -19.92
C GLU A 74 -6.61 -8.79 -20.57
N VAL A 75 -6.87 -8.13 -21.70
CA VAL A 75 -8.01 -8.44 -22.56
C VAL A 75 -7.66 -9.74 -23.29
N PHE A 76 -8.13 -10.88 -22.79
CA PHE A 76 -8.18 -12.10 -23.58
C PHE A 76 -9.38 -12.01 -24.52
N GLU A 77 -9.14 -11.73 -25.81
CA GLU A 77 -10.12 -11.95 -26.88
C GLU A 77 -10.09 -13.44 -27.27
N PHE A 78 -11.27 -14.07 -27.35
CA PHE A 78 -11.48 -15.47 -27.77
C PHE A 78 -11.60 -15.60 -29.28
#